data_AF-A0A7K3ZMZ8-F1
#
_entry.id   AF-A0A7K3ZMZ8-F1
#
_cell.length_a   1.000
_cell.length_b   1.000
_cell.length_c   1.000
_cell.angle_alpha   90.00
_cell.angle_beta   90.00
_cell.angle_gamma   90.00
#
_symmetry.space_group_name_H-M   'P 1'
#
loop_
_entity.id
_entity.type
_entity.pdbx_description
1 polymer ?
#
loop_
_entity_poly.entity_id
_entity_poly.type
_entity_poly.pdbx_seq_one_letter_code
_entity_poly.pdbx_strand_id
1 'polypeptide(L)' 'MTKCPGCGKEFSSYSELIDHVVEAHEATCQVCGARLGSRHELLLHNKEKHGIS' A
#
# COMPACT_ATOMS: atom_id res chain seq x y z
N MET A 1 -3.83 3.34 13.11
CA MET A 1 -4.45 2.15 12.50
C MET A 1 -4.58 2.41 11.02
N THR A 2 -3.91 1.60 10.21
CA THR A 2 -3.86 1.76 8.76
C THR A 2 -4.65 0.62 8.14
N LYS A 3 -5.72 0.95 7.43
CA LYS A 3 -6.66 -0.03 6.87
C LYS A 3 -6.35 -0.27 5.39
N CYS A 4 -6.33 -1.52 4.97
CA CYS A 4 -6.24 -1.89 3.56
C CYS A 4 -7.58 -1.58 2.87
N PRO A 5 -7.60 -0.71 1.84
CA PRO A 5 -8.83 -0.42 1.09
C PRO A 5 -9.38 -1.63 0.32
N GLY A 6 -8.50 -2.52 -0.16
CA GLY A 6 -8.88 -3.65 -1.01
C GLY A 6 -9.55 -4.82 -0.27
N CYS A 7 -9.18 -5.05 0.99
CA CYS A 7 -9.70 -6.18 1.78
C CYS A 7 -10.24 -5.79 3.17
N GLY A 8 -10.03 -4.54 3.59
CA GLY A 8 -10.52 -4.01 4.86
C GLY A 8 -9.69 -4.41 6.09
N LYS A 9 -8.60 -5.19 5.95
CA LYS A 9 -7.72 -5.55 7.08
C LYS A 9 -7.09 -4.32 7.70
N GLU A 10 -6.96 -4.33 9.02
CA GLU A 10 -6.34 -3.26 9.79
C GLU A 10 -4.95 -3.67 10.28
N PHE A 11 -4.03 -2.72 10.24
CA PHE A 11 -2.64 -2.92 10.64
C PHE A 11 -2.25 -1.84 11.65
N SER A 12 -1.32 -2.20 12.54
CA SER A 12 -0.83 -1.30 13.59
C SER A 12 0.02 -0.18 12.99
N SER A 13 0.75 -0.46 11.91
CA SER A 13 1.62 0.51 11.21
C SER A 13 1.41 0.51 9.68
N TYR A 14 1.80 1.62 9.03
CA TYR A 14 1.74 1.73 7.58
C TYR A 14 2.71 0.77 6.87
N SER A 15 3.88 0.53 7.46
CA SER A 15 4.87 -0.44 6.96
C SER A 15 4.31 -1.85 6.82
N GLU A 16 3.48 -2.28 7.78
CA GLU A 16 2.79 -3.58 7.78
C GLU A 16 1.68 -3.63 6.73
N LEU A 17 0.93 -2.54 6.57
CA LEU A 17 -0.05 -2.42 5.48
C LEU A 17 0.64 -2.55 4.12
N ILE A 18 1.78 -1.89 3.92
CA ILE A 18 2.52 -1.96 2.66
C ILE A 18 3.04 -3.37 2.39
N ASP A 19 3.58 -4.03 3.42
CA ASP A 19 4.04 -5.42 3.30
C ASP A 19 2.88 -6.34 2.90
N HIS A 20 1.74 -6.21 3.58
CA HIS A 20 0.51 -6.91 3.22
C HIS A 20 0.08 -6.63 1.77
N VAL A 21 0.13 -5.38 1.30
CA VAL A 21 -0.27 -5.04 -0.07
C VAL A 21 0.68 -5.65 -1.10
N VAL A 22 1.97 -5.76 -0.79
CA VAL A 22 2.94 -6.41 -1.67
C VAL A 22 2.64 -7.91 -1.78
N GLU A 23 2.39 -8.58 -0.66
CA GLU A 23 2.14 -10.03 -0.64
C GLU A 23 0.75 -10.42 -1.14
N ALA A 24 -0.31 -9.71 -0.73
CA ALA A 24 -1.70 -10.07 -1.00
C ALA A 24 -2.28 -9.39 -2.24
N HIS A 25 -1.69 -8.27 -2.67
CA HIS A 25 -2.21 -7.43 -3.76
C HIS A 25 -1.14 -7.09 -4.81
N GLU A 26 -0.04 -7.84 -4.84
CA GLU A 26 0.99 -7.77 -5.89
C GLU A 26 1.55 -6.35 -6.09
N ALA A 27 1.82 -5.64 -5.00
CA ALA A 27 2.31 -4.26 -5.00
C ALA A 27 1.40 -3.27 -5.77
N THR A 28 0.08 -3.52 -5.74
CA THR A 28 -0.92 -2.62 -6.32
C THR A 28 -1.29 -1.52 -5.33
N CYS A 29 -1.28 -0.26 -5.76
CA CYS A 29 -1.82 0.85 -4.99
C CYS A 29 -3.31 0.66 -4.75
N GLN A 30 -3.71 0.57 -3.49
CA GLN A 30 -5.10 0.36 -3.11
C GLN A 30 -5.95 1.65 -3.14
N VAL A 31 -5.34 2.80 -3.45
CA VAL A 31 -6.04 4.09 -3.58
C VAL A 31 -6.44 4.35 -5.03
N CYS A 32 -5.53 4.12 -5.99
CA CYS A 32 -5.76 4.39 -7.41
C CYS A 32 -5.71 3.16 -8.33
N GLY A 33 -5.33 1.98 -7.81
CA GLY A 33 -5.23 0.74 -8.59
C GLY A 33 -3.96 0.61 -9.43
N ALA A 34 -2.99 1.53 -9.31
CA ALA A 34 -1.73 1.44 -10.03
C ALA A 34 -0.94 0.19 -9.62
N ARG A 35 -0.43 -0.57 -10.58
CA ARG A 35 0.51 -1.68 -10.32
C ARG A 35 1.93 -1.17 -10.31
N LEU A 36 2.67 -1.45 -9.25
CA LEU A 36 4.07 -1.08 -9.10
C LEU A 36 4.95 -2.33 -9.15
N GLY A 37 6.21 -2.20 -9.55
CA GLY A 37 7.12 -3.34 -9.69
C GLY A 37 7.78 -3.76 -8.38
N SER A 38 7.64 -2.98 -7.31
CA SER A 38 8.33 -3.21 -6.04
C SER A 38 7.69 -2.50 -4.85
N ARG A 39 7.96 -3.01 -3.64
CA ARG A 39 7.58 -2.39 -2.36
C ARG A 39 8.02 -0.94 -2.25
N HIS A 40 9.27 -0.66 -2.66
CA HIS A 40 9.83 0.70 -2.61
C HIS A 40 9.07 1.66 -3.54
N GLU A 41 8.75 1.22 -4.75
CA GLU A 41 7.98 2.00 -5.72
C GLU A 41 6.57 2.27 -5.22
N LEU A 42 5.92 1.31 -4.57
CA LEU A 42 4.60 1.49 -3.95
C LEU A 42 4.64 2.52 -2.81
N LEU A 43 5.66 2.46 -1.95
CA LEU A 43 5.87 3.42 -0.86
C LEU A 43 6.06 4.84 -1.39
N LEU A 44 6.96 5.01 -2.38
CA LEU A 44 7.21 6.29 -3.02
C LEU A 44 5.97 6.79 -3.75
N HIS A 45 5.28 5.92 -4.49
CA HIS A 45 4.03 6.23 -5.17
C HIS A 45 2.99 6.78 -4.19
N ASN A 46 2.75 6.09 -3.06
CA ASN A 46 1.78 6.53 -2.08
C ASN A 46 2.17 7.87 -1.44
N LYS A 47 3.47 8.10 -1.19
CA LYS A 47 3.97 9.37 -0.69
C LYS A 47 3.77 10.52 -1.69
N GLU A 48 4.17 10.33 -2.94
CA GLU A 48 4.19 11.39 -3.97
C GLU A 48 2.83 11.63 -4.62
N LYS A 49 2.01 10.59 -4.78
CA LYS A 49 0.70 10.67 -5.46
C LYS A 49 -0.46 10.84 -4.50
N HIS A 50 -0.31 10.39 -3.26
CA HIS A 50 -1.39 10.41 -2.27
C HIS A 50 -1.02 11.11 -0.97
N GLY A 51 0.25 11.48 -0.76
CA GLY A 51 0.70 12.08 0.50
C GLY A 51 0.62 11.12 1.69
N ILE A 52 0.62 9.80 1.44
CA ILE A 52 0.45 8.77 2.47
C ILE A 52 1.83 8.19 2.83
N SER A 53 2.24 8.40 4.08
CA SER A 53 3.49 7.90 4.66
C SER A 53 3.28 7.51 6.11
#